data_AF-A0A087TWA6-F1
#
_entry.id   AF-A0A087TWA6-F1
#
_cell.length_a   1.000
_cell.length_b   1.000
_cell.length_c   1.000
_cell.angle_alpha   90.00
_cell.angle_beta   90.00
_cell.angle_gamma   90.00
#
_symmetry.space_group_name_H-M   'P 1'
#
loop_
_entity.id
_entity.type
_entity.pdbx_description
1 polymer ?
#
loop_
_entity_poly.entity_id
_entity_poly.type
_entity_poly.pdbx_seq_one_letter_code
_entity_poly.pdbx_strand_id
1 'polypeptide(L)'
;MSFMTMRQLIGIAAFFVGFTAVIVQVNAVDDEMQKFPLLMPDVQPKVKETYLCTAFKMPRSEFEYIVEFKPNASMHTAHHILIYGCSIPGQRQRDSPRLVWDCGEMSGQQSGYLRGPTCASGSQIIYAWAKDAPPLALPEGVGFKVGKNTGINYLVLQVHYANV
;
A
#
# COMPACT_ATOMS: atom_id res chain seq x y z
N MET A 1 -94.63 -1.69 25.41
CA MET A 1 -93.84 -2.04 24.20
C MET A 1 -93.42 -0.71 23.59
N SER A 2 -92.17 -0.29 23.50
CA SER A 2 -90.89 -0.99 23.38
C SER A 2 -89.80 -0.07 23.96
N PHE A 3 -88.93 -0.59 24.83
CA PHE A 3 -87.69 0.06 25.23
C PHE A 3 -86.63 -0.30 24.19
N MET A 4 -86.04 0.69 23.52
CA MET A 4 -84.87 0.47 22.65
C MET A 4 -83.65 1.12 23.30
N THR A 5 -82.76 0.26 23.78
CA THR A 5 -81.51 0.58 24.47
C THR A 5 -80.43 1.01 23.48
N MET A 6 -79.81 2.15 23.76
CA MET A 6 -78.65 2.67 23.05
C MET A 6 -77.41 1.88 23.48
N ARG A 7 -76.83 1.07 22.57
CA ARG A 7 -75.53 0.42 22.77
C ARG A 7 -74.45 1.15 21.98
N GLN A 8 -73.44 1.59 22.72
CA GLN A 8 -72.21 2.22 22.25
C GLN A 8 -71.44 1.32 21.28
N LEU A 9 -70.89 1.90 20.21
CA LEU A 9 -69.76 1.34 19.46
C LEU A 9 -68.72 2.44 19.31
N ILE A 10 -67.71 2.41 20.19
CA ILE A 10 -66.49 3.22 20.08
C ILE A 10 -65.64 2.56 18.99
N GLY A 11 -65.63 3.14 17.80
CA GLY A 11 -64.72 2.74 16.72
C GLY A 11 -63.31 3.25 17.01
N ILE A 12 -62.39 2.36 17.35
CA ILE A 12 -60.96 2.67 17.47
C ILE A 12 -60.42 2.86 16.05
N ALA A 13 -60.22 4.10 15.62
CA ALA A 13 -59.50 4.40 14.39
C ALA A 13 -58.01 4.11 14.62
N ALA A 14 -57.53 2.97 14.11
CA ALA A 14 -56.11 2.64 14.11
C ALA A 14 -55.38 3.54 13.10
N PHE A 15 -54.70 4.58 13.60
CA PHE A 15 -53.74 5.36 12.82
C PHE A 15 -52.50 4.49 12.56
N PHE A 16 -52.44 3.85 11.39
CA PHE A 16 -51.20 3.26 10.88
C PHE A 16 -50.26 4.41 10.51
N VAL A 17 -49.36 4.78 11.42
CA VAL A 17 -48.19 5.60 11.09
C VAL A 17 -47.30 4.72 10.23
N GLY A 18 -47.46 4.85 8.91
CA GLY A 18 -46.61 4.17 7.94
C GLY A 18 -45.19 4.70 8.05
N PHE A 19 -44.34 4.00 8.79
CA PHE A 19 -42.91 4.24 8.78
C PHE A 19 -42.38 3.67 7.45
N THR A 20 -42.31 4.50 6.41
CA THR A 20 -41.61 4.11 5.18
C THR A 20 -40.13 3.96 5.53
N ALA A 21 -39.67 2.71 5.68
CA ALA A 21 -38.26 2.42 5.80
C ALA A 21 -37.56 2.92 4.52
N VAL A 22 -36.81 4.01 4.63
CA VAL A 22 -35.90 4.45 3.57
C VAL A 22 -34.75 3.45 3.58
N ILE A 23 -34.81 2.47 2.68
CA ILE A 23 -33.71 1.53 2.45
C ILE A 23 -32.63 2.31 1.70
N VAL A 24 -31.61 2.78 2.41
CA VAL A 24 -30.40 3.31 1.80
C VAL A 24 -29.63 2.11 1.23
N GLN A 25 -29.65 1.94 -0.09
CA GLN A 25 -28.80 0.97 -0.75
C GLN A 25 -27.35 1.47 -0.69
N VAL A 26 -26.56 0.87 0.20
CA VAL A 26 -25.11 1.08 0.22
C VAL A 26 -24.55 0.25 -0.93
N ASN A 27 -24.25 0.90 -2.05
CA ASN A 27 -23.51 0.25 -3.11
C ASN A 27 -22.09 0.02 -2.60
N ALA A 28 -21.67 -1.24 -2.52
CA ALA A 28 -20.26 -1.57 -2.33
C ALA A 28 -19.49 -0.94 -3.50
N VAL A 29 -18.60 0.00 -3.19
CA VAL A 29 -17.62 0.47 -4.16
C VAL A 29 -16.62 -0.67 -4.29
N ASP A 30 -16.68 -1.38 -5.42
CA ASP A 30 -15.62 -2.30 -5.82
C ASP A 30 -14.44 -1.42 -6.23
N ASP A 31 -13.58 -1.10 -5.26
CA ASP A 31 -12.36 -0.34 -5.49
C ASP A 31 -11.41 -1.26 -6.27
N GLU A 32 -11.27 -1.02 -7.58
CA GLU A 32 -10.47 -1.86 -8.46
C GLU A 32 -9.02 -1.88 -7.99
N MET A 33 -8.60 -2.97 -7.34
CA MET A 33 -7.22 -3.13 -6.88
C MET A 33 -6.24 -3.08 -8.05
N GLN A 34 -5.48 -1.98 -8.13
CA GLN A 34 -4.43 -1.81 -9.14
C GLN A 34 -3.10 -2.41 -8.66
N LYS A 35 -2.38 -3.07 -9.58
CA LYS A 35 -1.02 -3.56 -9.33
C LYS A 35 0.01 -2.48 -9.65
N PHE A 36 0.86 -2.16 -8.68
CA PHE A 36 1.98 -1.24 -8.86
C PHE A 36 3.32 -1.99 -8.87
N PRO A 37 3.96 -2.22 -10.03
CA PRO A 37 5.19 -3.00 -10.11
C PRO A 37 6.39 -2.23 -9.54
N LEU A 38 6.97 -2.78 -8.46
CA LEU A 38 8.20 -2.31 -7.83
C LEU A 38 9.34 -3.27 -8.22
N LEU A 39 9.94 -3.07 -9.39
CA LEU A 39 11.00 -3.94 -9.93
C LEU A 39 12.32 -3.19 -10.10
N MET A 40 13.42 -3.88 -9.84
CA MET A 40 14.75 -3.37 -10.20
C MET A 40 14.90 -3.30 -11.73
N PRO A 41 15.46 -2.22 -12.30
CA PRO A 41 15.62 -2.07 -13.75
C PRO A 41 16.85 -2.83 -14.24
N ASP A 42 16.70 -4.12 -14.55
CA ASP A 42 17.68 -4.98 -15.24
C ASP A 42 19.12 -4.88 -14.69
N VAL A 43 19.25 -4.88 -13.36
CA VAL A 43 20.54 -4.74 -12.68
C VAL A 43 21.32 -6.05 -12.69
N GLN A 44 22.65 -5.95 -12.78
CA GLN A 44 23.57 -7.09 -12.66
C GLN A 44 24.68 -6.70 -11.67
N PRO A 45 24.45 -6.84 -10.36
CA PRO A 45 25.51 -6.61 -9.38
C PRO A 45 26.66 -7.62 -9.61
N LYS A 46 27.90 -7.13 -9.51
CA LYS A 46 29.13 -7.94 -9.72
C LYS A 46 29.89 -8.21 -8.43
N VAL A 47 29.42 -7.62 -7.33
CA VAL A 47 30.03 -7.68 -6.01
C VAL A 47 29.02 -8.32 -5.07
N LYS A 48 29.47 -9.29 -4.27
CA LYS A 48 28.64 -9.92 -3.24
C LYS A 48 28.27 -8.91 -2.15
N GLU A 49 27.22 -9.20 -1.41
CA GLU A 49 26.71 -8.31 -0.35
C GLU A 49 26.39 -6.90 -0.88
N THR A 50 25.87 -6.79 -2.10
CA THR A 50 25.49 -5.49 -2.69
C THR A 50 24.05 -5.16 -2.36
N TYR A 51 23.81 -3.93 -1.91
CA TYR A 51 22.49 -3.41 -1.58
C TYR A 51 22.10 -2.37 -2.61
N LEU A 52 21.22 -2.73 -3.54
CA LEU A 52 20.76 -1.80 -4.57
C LEU A 52 19.42 -1.20 -4.18
N CYS A 53 19.26 0.08 -4.49
CA CYS A 53 18.04 0.82 -4.29
C CYS A 53 17.57 1.49 -5.59
N THR A 54 16.25 1.54 -5.78
CA THR A 54 15.59 2.39 -6.78
C THR A 54 14.33 3.04 -6.19
N ALA A 55 13.99 4.24 -6.65
CA ALA A 55 12.84 5.00 -6.17
C ALA A 55 11.69 4.98 -7.16
N PHE A 56 10.47 4.96 -6.64
CA PHE A 56 9.21 5.09 -7.36
C PHE A 56 8.43 6.24 -6.77
N LYS A 57 7.98 7.16 -7.62
CA LYS A 57 7.27 8.36 -7.18
C LYS A 57 5.79 8.08 -6.98
N MET A 58 5.25 8.50 -5.84
CA MET A 58 3.82 8.41 -5.55
C MET A 58 3.04 9.58 -6.18
N PRO A 59 1.71 9.44 -6.39
CA PRO A 59 0.87 10.52 -6.88
C PRO A 59 0.98 11.77 -6.00
N ARG A 60 1.03 12.94 -6.63
CA ARG A 60 1.16 14.23 -5.92
C ARG A 60 -0.17 14.82 -5.48
N SER A 61 -1.24 14.58 -6.25
CA SER A 61 -2.57 15.17 -6.02
C SER A 61 -3.48 14.27 -5.19
N GLU A 62 -3.18 12.97 -5.15
CA GLU A 62 -4.06 11.93 -4.60
C GLU A 62 -3.29 11.01 -3.65
N PHE A 63 -4.03 10.34 -2.77
CA PHE A 63 -3.49 9.31 -1.90
C PHE A 63 -3.99 7.95 -2.36
N GLU A 64 -3.19 6.93 -2.12
CA GLU A 64 -3.53 5.53 -2.36
C GLU A 64 -3.28 4.71 -1.09
N TYR A 65 -3.87 3.53 -1.02
CA TYR A 65 -3.64 2.58 0.08
C TYR A 65 -2.98 1.32 -0.47
N ILE A 66 -1.81 0.98 0.08
CA ILE A 66 -1.18 -0.31 -0.18
C ILE A 66 -1.75 -1.32 0.80
N VAL A 67 -2.46 -2.31 0.26
CA VAL A 67 -3.20 -3.33 1.03
C VAL A 67 -2.63 -4.73 0.86
N GLU A 68 -1.77 -4.94 -0.15
CA GLU A 68 -1.20 -6.26 -0.46
C GLU A 68 0.21 -6.12 -1.04
N PHE A 69 1.10 -7.04 -0.64
CA PHE A 69 2.46 -7.16 -1.18
C PHE A 69 2.64 -8.54 -1.81
N LYS A 70 2.99 -8.57 -3.10
CA LYS A 70 3.28 -9.78 -3.86
C LYS A 70 4.76 -9.79 -4.26
N PRO A 71 5.60 -10.60 -3.59
CA PRO A 71 7.01 -10.70 -3.96
C PRO A 71 7.16 -11.32 -5.35
N ASN A 72 8.03 -10.71 -6.17
CA ASN A 72 8.47 -11.27 -7.45
C ASN A 72 9.99 -11.47 -7.40
N ALA A 73 10.41 -12.50 -6.67
CA ALA A 73 11.83 -12.77 -6.43
C ALA A 73 12.09 -14.25 -6.18
N SER A 74 13.33 -14.68 -6.43
CA SER A 74 13.85 -16.01 -6.07
C SER A 74 15.14 -15.87 -5.26
N MET A 75 15.48 -16.88 -4.46
CA MET A 75 16.70 -16.89 -3.64
C MET A 75 17.99 -16.76 -4.46
N HIS A 76 17.98 -17.18 -5.73
CA HIS A 76 19.14 -17.02 -6.61
C HIS A 76 19.42 -15.56 -6.96
N THR A 77 18.44 -14.68 -6.76
CA THR A 77 18.51 -13.27 -7.16
C THR A 77 18.51 -12.34 -5.95
N ALA A 78 17.63 -12.55 -4.96
CA ALA A 78 17.51 -11.67 -3.80
C ALA A 78 17.59 -12.45 -2.48
N HIS A 79 18.42 -11.96 -1.55
CA HIS A 79 18.50 -12.50 -0.19
C HIS A 79 17.39 -11.96 0.70
N HIS A 80 17.12 -10.66 0.64
CA HIS A 80 15.93 -10.03 1.21
C HIS A 80 15.55 -8.77 0.41
N ILE A 81 14.30 -8.35 0.56
CA ILE A 81 13.75 -7.15 -0.09
C ILE A 81 13.11 -6.29 0.99
N LEU A 82 13.40 -4.99 0.96
CA LEU A 82 12.76 -4.00 1.81
C LEU A 82 12.12 -2.93 0.94
N ILE A 83 10.94 -2.45 1.36
CA ILE A 83 10.29 -1.28 0.77
C ILE A 83 10.22 -0.21 1.84
N TYR A 84 10.76 0.96 1.52
CA TYR A 84 10.73 2.13 2.38
C TYR A 84 9.80 3.18 1.80
N GLY A 85 9.05 3.85 2.66
CA GLY A 85 8.43 5.14 2.34
C GLY A 85 9.43 6.25 2.60
N CYS A 86 9.67 7.11 1.62
CA CYS A 86 10.54 8.27 1.75
C CYS A 86 9.79 9.57 1.41
N SER A 87 10.10 10.66 2.14
CA SER A 87 9.78 12.01 1.68
C SER A 87 10.66 12.42 0.50
N ILE A 88 11.96 12.12 0.59
CA ILE A 88 12.96 12.32 -0.45
C ILE A 88 13.86 11.07 -0.50
N PRO A 89 14.00 10.39 -1.66
CA PRO A 89 14.88 9.22 -1.78
C PRO A 89 16.35 9.65 -1.71
N GLY A 90 17.25 8.72 -1.36
CA GLY A 90 18.68 9.05 -1.23
C GLY A 90 19.34 9.47 -2.55
N GLN A 91 18.86 8.92 -3.66
CA GLN A 91 19.19 9.39 -5.00
C GLN A 91 17.90 9.56 -5.82
N ARG A 92 17.88 10.53 -6.74
CA ARG A 92 16.75 10.78 -7.63
C ARG A 92 17.18 11.22 -9.01
N GLN A 93 16.45 10.76 -10.02
CA GLN A 93 16.52 11.27 -11.38
C GLN A 93 15.11 11.64 -11.84
N ARG A 94 15.03 12.50 -12.86
CA ARG A 94 13.76 12.93 -13.47
C ARG A 94 12.93 11.74 -13.97
N ASP A 95 13.59 10.68 -14.44
CA ASP A 95 13.00 9.50 -15.08
C ASP A 95 13.06 8.24 -14.18
N SER A 96 12.71 8.37 -12.90
CA SER A 96 12.49 7.24 -11.97
C SER A 96 11.46 6.26 -12.57
N PRO A 97 11.67 4.92 -12.46
CA PRO A 97 12.62 4.21 -11.60
C PRO A 97 13.98 3.83 -12.26
N ARG A 98 14.43 4.50 -13.32
CA ARG A 98 15.67 4.09 -14.03
C ARG A 98 16.96 4.24 -13.23
N LEU A 99 16.98 5.12 -12.23
CA LEU A 99 18.18 5.32 -11.42
C LEU A 99 18.29 4.24 -10.35
N VAL A 100 19.43 3.56 -10.34
CA VAL A 100 19.82 2.60 -9.30
C VAL A 100 21.06 3.12 -8.58
N TRP A 101 21.06 2.99 -7.26
CA TRP A 101 22.21 3.34 -6.43
C TRP A 101 22.48 2.26 -5.38
N ASP A 102 23.72 2.21 -4.93
CA ASP A 102 24.10 1.42 -3.77
C ASP A 102 23.64 2.15 -2.52
N CYS A 103 22.67 1.58 -1.81
CA CYS A 103 22.16 2.17 -0.57
C CYS A 103 23.07 1.93 0.64
N GLY A 104 24.11 1.13 0.47
CA GLY A 104 25.28 1.16 1.32
C GLY A 104 25.10 0.66 2.75
N GLU A 105 24.06 -0.12 3.02
CA GLU A 105 23.92 -0.81 4.29
C GLU A 105 24.96 -1.95 4.33
N MET A 106 25.89 -1.88 5.30
CA MET A 106 26.87 -2.92 5.66
C MET A 106 27.94 -3.33 4.63
N SER A 107 27.88 -2.92 3.37
CA SER A 107 28.92 -3.21 2.38
C SER A 107 30.08 -2.19 2.44
N GLY A 108 31.29 -2.66 2.74
CA GLY A 108 32.52 -1.85 2.64
C GLY A 108 33.13 -1.83 1.23
N GLN A 109 32.61 -2.66 0.32
CA GLN A 109 33.12 -2.82 -1.04
C GLN A 109 32.41 -1.90 -2.02
N GLN A 110 33.14 -1.38 -3.01
CA GLN A 110 32.57 -0.55 -4.06
C GLN A 110 31.84 -1.42 -5.09
N SER A 111 30.52 -1.27 -5.18
CA SER A 111 29.67 -2.01 -6.12
C SER A 111 29.69 -1.47 -7.56
N GLY A 112 30.33 -0.32 -7.78
CA GLY A 112 30.33 0.39 -9.07
C GLY A 112 29.10 1.28 -9.32
N TYR A 113 28.11 1.25 -8.42
CA TYR A 113 26.96 2.16 -8.43
C TYR A 113 27.28 3.43 -7.64
N LEU A 114 26.56 4.52 -7.91
CA LEU A 114 26.57 5.69 -7.04
C LEU A 114 26.13 5.28 -5.64
N ARG A 115 26.77 5.83 -4.60
CA ARG A 115 26.40 5.53 -3.21
C ARG A 115 25.48 6.61 -2.65
N GLY A 116 24.53 6.22 -1.82
CA GLY A 116 23.64 7.13 -1.11
C GLY A 116 22.86 6.39 -0.02
N PRO A 117 22.15 7.07 0.88
CA PRO A 117 21.25 6.39 1.81
C PRO A 117 20.02 5.82 1.08
N THR A 118 19.19 5.03 1.75
CA THR A 118 17.89 4.60 1.21
C THR A 118 16.95 5.81 1.02
N CYS A 119 16.79 6.63 2.06
CA CYS A 119 16.09 7.91 1.99
C CYS A 119 17.04 9.05 2.38
N ALA A 120 16.96 10.18 1.68
CA ALA A 120 17.58 11.43 2.15
C ALA A 120 16.77 12.05 3.29
N SER A 121 15.45 11.86 3.31
CA SER A 121 14.59 12.29 4.42
C SER A 121 13.28 11.50 4.51
N GLY A 122 12.71 11.47 5.72
CA GLY A 122 11.40 10.86 6.01
C GLY A 122 11.37 9.36 5.75
N SER A 123 12.27 8.59 6.37
CA SER A 123 12.38 7.14 6.19
C SER A 123 11.42 6.38 7.10
N GLN A 124 10.65 5.46 6.51
CA GLN A 124 9.86 4.47 7.25
C GLN A 124 9.85 3.14 6.50
N ILE A 125 10.01 2.03 7.21
CA ILE A 125 9.86 0.70 6.62
C ILE A 125 8.37 0.43 6.40
N ILE A 126 8.01 0.07 5.17
CA ILE A 126 6.63 -0.26 4.76
C ILE A 126 6.45 -1.77 4.67
N TYR A 127 7.45 -2.46 4.11
CA TYR A 127 7.38 -3.91 3.94
C TYR A 127 8.78 -4.51 3.97
N ALA A 128 8.86 -5.73 4.49
CA ALA A 128 10.05 -6.55 4.48
C ALA A 128 9.68 -7.95 3.98
N TRP A 129 10.46 -8.46 3.05
CA TRP A 129 10.36 -9.82 2.56
C TRP A 129 11.67 -10.56 2.86
N ALA A 130 11.51 -11.70 3.51
CA ALA A 130 12.57 -12.68 3.70
C ALA A 130 12.30 -13.89 2.81
N LYS A 131 13.38 -14.58 2.43
CA LYS A 131 13.41 -15.77 1.56
C LYS A 131 12.13 -16.61 1.59
N ASP A 132 11.52 -16.76 0.41
CA ASP A 132 10.35 -17.60 0.13
C ASP A 132 9.13 -17.31 1.01
N ALA A 133 9.07 -16.13 1.64
CA ALA A 133 7.88 -15.71 2.36
C ALA A 133 6.71 -15.55 1.37
N PRO A 134 5.50 -16.00 1.75
CA PRO A 134 4.32 -15.86 0.91
C PRO A 134 3.94 -14.38 0.73
N PRO A 135 3.08 -14.07 -0.25
CA PRO A 135 2.45 -12.76 -0.34
C PRO A 135 1.81 -12.34 0.98
N LEU A 136 1.89 -11.05 1.29
CA LEU A 136 1.26 -10.46 2.47
C LEU A 136 0.04 -9.66 2.05
N ALA A 137 -1.14 -10.20 2.29
CA ALA A 137 -2.37 -9.40 2.34
C ALA A 137 -2.50 -8.80 3.74
N LEU A 138 -2.74 -7.50 3.83
CA LEU A 138 -3.04 -6.86 5.10
C LEU A 138 -4.45 -7.23 5.56
N PRO A 139 -4.72 -7.25 6.87
CA PRO A 139 -6.07 -7.46 7.38
C PRO A 139 -7.07 -6.47 6.79
N GLU A 140 -8.34 -6.85 6.75
CA GLU A 140 -9.42 -5.97 6.28
C GLU A 140 -9.41 -4.64 7.05
N GLY A 141 -9.53 -3.52 6.32
CA GLY A 141 -9.47 -2.18 6.88
C GLY A 141 -8.06 -1.66 7.19
N VAL A 142 -7.00 -2.42 6.89
CA VAL A 142 -5.61 -2.02 7.11
C VAL A 142 -4.92 -1.73 5.78
N GLY A 143 -4.25 -0.57 5.69
CA GLY A 143 -3.47 -0.20 4.51
C GLY A 143 -2.47 0.91 4.80
N PHE A 144 -1.35 0.92 4.06
CA PHE A 144 -0.39 2.01 4.12
C PHE A 144 -0.83 3.16 3.22
N LYS A 145 -1.08 4.32 3.80
CA LYS A 145 -1.52 5.50 3.06
C LYS A 145 -0.32 6.24 2.43
N VAL A 146 -0.25 6.29 1.11
CA VAL A 146 0.87 6.87 0.35
C VAL A 146 0.43 8.00 -0.57
N GLY A 147 1.38 8.84 -1.02
CA GLY A 147 1.10 9.97 -1.92
C GLY A 147 0.55 11.22 -1.22
N LYS A 148 0.27 12.25 -2.03
CA LYS A 148 -0.22 13.57 -1.57
C LYS A 148 0.61 14.13 -0.40
N ASN A 149 -0.01 14.26 0.77
CA ASN A 149 0.56 14.89 1.98
C ASN A 149 0.77 13.86 3.10
N THR A 150 0.89 12.57 2.79
CA THR A 150 1.07 11.52 3.81
C THR A 150 2.49 11.46 4.38
N GLY A 151 3.44 12.15 3.75
CA GLY A 151 4.86 12.03 4.04
C GLY A 151 5.55 10.87 3.31
N ILE A 152 4.79 10.04 2.58
CA ILE A 152 5.35 9.00 1.69
C ILE A 152 5.18 9.47 0.26
N ASN A 153 6.14 10.26 -0.21
CA ASN A 153 6.14 10.80 -1.57
C ASN A 153 6.81 9.83 -2.57
N TYR A 154 7.61 8.90 -2.05
CA TYR A 154 8.31 7.89 -2.81
C TYR A 154 8.27 6.56 -2.08
N LEU A 155 8.18 5.48 -2.84
CA LEU A 155 8.55 4.14 -2.38
C LEU A 155 9.97 3.86 -2.86
N VAL A 156 10.87 3.46 -1.98
CA VAL A 156 12.22 3.01 -2.33
C VAL A 156 12.29 1.52 -2.13
N LEU A 157 12.54 0.80 -3.23
CA LEU A 157 12.80 -0.63 -3.24
C LEU A 157 14.27 -0.84 -2.96
N GLN A 158 14.60 -1.54 -1.87
CA GLN A 158 15.94 -2.02 -1.56
C GLN A 158 15.98 -3.54 -1.76
N VAL A 159 16.98 -4.02 -2.49
CA VAL A 159 17.24 -5.45 -2.69
C VAL A 159 18.66 -5.76 -2.26
N HIS A 160 18.81 -6.74 -1.38
CA HIS A 160 20.11 -7.27 -0.99
C HIS A 160 20.49 -8.47 -1.86
N TYR A 161 21.57 -8.32 -2.63
CA TYR A 161 22.20 -9.34 -3.46
C TYR A 161 23.39 -9.96 -2.71
N ALA A 162 23.12 -10.96 -1.87
CA ALA A 162 24.17 -11.64 -1.09
C ALA A 162 25.14 -12.42 -2.00
N ASN A 163 24.62 -13.00 -3.09
CA ASN A 163 25.41 -13.75 -4.07
C ASN A 163 25.22 -13.16 -5.47
N VAL A 164 26.27 -13.26 -6.28
CA VAL A 164 26.36 -12.80 -7.68
C VAL A 164 27.20 -13.78 -8.50
#